data_AF-A0A3D9Z548-F1
#
_entry.id   AF-A0A3D9Z548-F1
#
_cell.length_a   1.000
_cell.length_b   1.000
_cell.length_c   1.000
_cell.angle_alpha   90.00
_cell.angle_beta   90.00
_cell.angle_gamma   90.00
#
_symmetry.space_group_name_H-M   'P 1'
#
loop_
_entity.id
_entity.type
_entity.pdbx_description
1 polymer ?
#
loop_
_entity_poly.entity_id
_entity_poly.type
_entity_poly.pdbx_seq_one_letter_code
_entity_poly.pdbx_strand_id
1 'polypeptide(L)'
;MAQHESKAQKNTVGRVMHEYKHGELESSRGGKVKSRKQAVAIALSEAGASKSESPQKNREHLHKTKEKERHGQTAQAQKEGRLKH
;
A
#
# COMPACT_ATOMS: atom_id res chain seq x y z
N MET A 1 22.29 -9.59 -1.51
CA MET A 1 21.18 -10.01 -2.40
C MET A 1 20.41 -8.76 -2.83
N ALA A 2 20.43 -8.41 -4.12
CA ALA A 2 19.45 -7.47 -4.63
C ALA A 2 18.10 -8.19 -4.56
N GLN A 3 17.31 -7.91 -3.52
CA GLN A 3 15.98 -8.50 -3.41
C GLN A 3 15.13 -7.89 -4.51
N HIS A 4 14.97 -8.62 -5.61
CA HIS A 4 13.98 -8.29 -6.61
C HIS A 4 12.63 -8.32 -5.92
N GLU A 5 11.94 -7.17 -5.91
CA GLU A 5 10.59 -7.07 -5.38
C GLU A 5 9.70 -8.10 -6.07
N SER A 6 8.98 -8.88 -5.28
CA SER A 6 8.03 -9.85 -5.82
C SER A 6 6.91 -9.14 -6.59
N LYS A 7 6.24 -9.87 -7.51
CA LYS A 7 5.08 -9.34 -8.24
C LYS A 7 4.01 -8.78 -7.30
N ALA A 8 3.82 -9.44 -6.15
CA ALA A 8 2.87 -9.02 -5.12
C ALA A 8 3.22 -7.63 -4.54
N GLN A 9 4.50 -7.38 -4.28
CA GLN A 9 5.00 -6.11 -3.77
C GLN A 9 4.86 -5.01 -4.81
N LYS A 10 5.26 -5.28 -6.06
CA LYS A 10 5.11 -4.34 -7.19
C LYS A 10 3.66 -3.94 -7.41
N ASN A 11 2.72 -4.89 -7.32
CA ASN A 11 1.29 -4.60 -7.44
C ASN A 11 0.79 -3.68 -6.33
N THR A 12 1.23 -3.90 -5.08
CA THR A 12 0.86 -3.04 -3.96
C THR A 12 1.44 -1.63 -4.12
N VAL A 13 2.71 -1.50 -4.52
CA VAL A 13 3.30 -0.20 -4.85
C VAL A 13 2.50 0.50 -5.95
N GLY A 14 2.19 -0.21 -7.04
CA GLY A 14 1.41 0.32 -8.15
C GLY A 14 0.03 0.80 -7.71
N ARG A 15 -0.69 0.03 -6.88
CA ARG A 15 -1.99 0.40 -6.32
C ARG A 15 -1.91 1.69 -5.50
N VAL A 16 -1.02 1.74 -4.52
CA VAL A 16 -0.87 2.93 -3.64
C VAL A 16 -0.54 4.17 -4.46
N MET A 17 0.36 4.04 -5.44
CA MET A 17 0.72 5.14 -6.32
C MET A 17 -0.42 5.54 -7.28
N HIS A 18 -1.28 4.60 -7.66
CA HIS A 18 -2.49 4.88 -8.43
C HIS A 18 -3.52 5.66 -7.58
N GLU A 19 -3.77 5.23 -6.34
CA GLU A 19 -4.61 5.95 -5.37
C GLU A 19 -4.08 7.38 -5.11
N TYR A 20 -2.76 7.55 -4.99
CA TYR A 20 -2.14 8.88 -4.88
C TYR A 20 -2.38 9.72 -6.13
N LYS A 21 -2.20 9.14 -7.32
CA LYS A 21 -2.41 9.84 -8.60
C LYS A 21 -3.83 10.38 -8.74
N HIS A 22 -4.82 9.67 -8.20
CA HIS A 22 -6.23 10.09 -8.19
C HIS A 22 -6.62 10.96 -6.98
N GLY A 23 -5.67 11.23 -6.07
CA GLY A 23 -5.94 12.04 -4.87
C GLY A 23 -6.83 11.34 -3.84
N GLU A 24 -6.76 10.01 -3.80
CA GLU A 24 -7.54 9.12 -2.95
C GLU A 24 -6.72 8.52 -1.80
N LEU A 25 -5.39 8.54 -1.92
CA LEU A 25 -4.52 8.03 -0.87
C LEU A 25 -4.64 8.89 0.40
N GLU A 26 -5.00 8.24 1.51
CA GLU A 26 -5.14 8.88 2.82
C GLU A 26 -4.03 8.49 3.79
N SER A 27 -3.70 9.40 4.71
CA SER A 27 -2.76 9.13 5.79
C SER A 27 -3.44 8.39 6.95
N SER A 28 -2.67 7.65 7.74
CA SER A 28 -3.18 6.98 8.94
C SER A 28 -3.73 7.94 10.01
N ARG A 29 -3.34 9.22 9.96
CA ARG A 29 -3.84 10.27 10.86
C ARG A 29 -5.06 10.99 10.29
N GLY A 30 -5.61 10.50 9.19
CA GLY A 30 -6.64 11.17 8.40
C GLY A 30 -6.06 12.16 7.40
N GLY A 31 -6.87 12.51 6.41
CA GLY A 31 -6.54 13.49 5.40
C GLY A 31 -5.72 12.94 4.23
N LYS A 32 -5.89 13.59 3.08
CA LYS A 32 -5.26 13.22 1.81
C LYS A 32 -3.74 13.40 1.85
N VAL A 33 -3.03 12.43 1.30
CA VAL A 33 -1.58 12.51 1.09
C VAL A 33 -1.30 13.49 -0.05
N LYS A 34 -0.64 14.61 0.28
CA LYS A 34 -0.35 15.67 -0.69
C LYS A 34 1.01 15.49 -1.37
N SER A 35 1.99 14.92 -0.66
CA SER A 35 3.37 14.82 -1.17
C SER A 35 3.67 13.45 -1.77
N ARG A 36 4.28 13.43 -2.97
CA ARG A 36 4.70 12.21 -3.65
C ARG A 36 5.70 11.40 -2.83
N LYS A 37 6.59 12.08 -2.10
CA LYS A 37 7.57 11.43 -1.21
C LYS A 37 6.88 10.62 -0.11
N GLN A 38 5.82 11.15 0.49
CA GLN A 38 5.04 10.44 1.49
C GLN A 38 4.28 9.27 0.87
N ALA A 39 3.70 9.44 -0.33
CA ALA A 39 3.05 8.35 -1.05
C ALA A 39 4.01 7.18 -1.34
N VAL A 40 5.24 7.48 -1.77
CA VAL A 40 6.29 6.46 -1.97
C VAL A 40 6.65 5.76 -0.65
N ALA A 41 6.76 6.50 0.46
CA ALA A 41 7.03 5.90 1.76
C ALA A 41 5.91 4.93 2.17
N ILE A 42 4.64 5.33 2.02
CA ILE A 42 3.48 4.47 2.30
C ILE A 42 3.51 3.24 1.39
N ALA A 43 3.76 3.41 0.09
CA ALA A 43 3.83 2.31 -0.86
C ALA A 43 4.89 1.26 -0.49
N LEU A 44 6.09 1.72 -0.08
CA LEU A 44 7.16 0.84 0.37
C LEU A 44 6.83 0.15 1.70
N SER A 45 6.21 0.87 2.64
CA SER A 45 5.76 0.30 3.92
C SER A 45 4.65 -0.74 3.74
N GLU A 46 3.66 -0.48 2.88
CA GLU A 46 2.57 -1.43 2.57
C GLU A 46 3.06 -2.65 1.80
N ALA A 47 4.02 -2.46 0.89
CA ALA A 47 4.64 -3.54 0.14
C ALA A 47 5.66 -4.35 0.99
N GLY A 48 5.93 -3.97 2.23
CA GLY A 48 6.97 -4.63 3.03
C GLY A 48 8.36 -4.55 2.39
N ALA A 49 8.66 -3.43 1.73
CA ALA A 49 9.92 -3.16 1.05
C ALA A 49 10.69 -2.01 1.71
N SER A 50 10.29 -1.62 2.93
CA SER A 50 10.96 -0.55 3.65
C SER A 50 12.35 -1.00 4.12
N LYS A 51 13.35 -0.15 3.89
CA LYS A 51 14.71 -0.35 4.41
C LYS A 51 14.84 -0.01 5.89
N SER A 52 13.88 0.74 6.45
CA SER A 52 13.89 1.13 7.87
C SER A 52 13.29 0.07 8.79
N GLU A 53 12.59 -0.92 8.24
CA GLU A 53 11.87 -1.93 9.00
C GLU A 53 12.60 -3.28 8.97
N SER A 54 12.39 -4.09 10.00
CA SER A 54 12.94 -5.44 10.04
C SER A 54 12.27 -6.34 8.99
N PRO A 55 12.92 -7.43 8.52
CA PRO A 55 12.30 -8.37 7.59
C PRO A 55 10.99 -8.97 8.12
N GLN A 56 10.87 -9.16 9.44
CA GLN A 56 9.64 -9.65 10.06
C GLN A 56 8.51 -8.62 9.95
N LYS A 57 8.80 -7.34 10.24
CA LYS A 57 7.83 -6.26 10.08
C LYS A 57 7.41 -6.07 8.65
N ASN A 58 8.36 -6.10 7.72
CA ASN A 58 8.07 -6.05 6.29
C ASN A 58 7.10 -7.17 5.84
N ARG A 59 7.32 -8.42 6.29
CA ARG A 59 6.39 -9.52 6.00
C ARG A 59 5.01 -9.32 6.62
N GLU A 60 4.95 -8.86 7.86
CA GLU A 60 3.70 -8.56 8.57
C GLU A 60 2.88 -7.49 7.84
N HIS A 61 3.54 -6.40 7.42
CA HIS A 61 2.90 -5.29 6.70
C HIS A 61 2.37 -5.75 5.34
N LEU A 62 3.15 -6.52 4.59
CA LEU A 62 2.71 -7.07 3.31
C LEU A 62 1.51 -8.00 3.49
N HIS A 63 1.55 -8.89 4.49
CA HIS A 63 0.43 -9.80 4.78
C HIS A 63 -0.86 -9.02 5.10
N LYS A 64 -0.77 -8.07 6.03
CA LYS A 64 -1.89 -7.22 6.43
C LYS A 64 -2.45 -6.43 5.25
N THR A 65 -1.58 -5.91 4.38
CA THR A 65 -2.01 -5.19 3.18
C THR A 65 -2.74 -6.12 2.21
N LYS A 66 -2.24 -7.34 1.99
CA LYS A 66 -2.90 -8.33 1.13
C LYS A 66 -4.24 -8.80 1.70
N GLU A 67 -4.36 -8.92 3.01
CA GLU A 67 -5.65 -9.18 3.65
C GLU A 67 -6.65 -8.05 3.36
N LYS A 68 -6.26 -6.79 3.58
CA LYS A 68 -7.10 -5.63 3.26
C LYS A 68 -7.50 -5.59 1.78
N GLU A 69 -6.57 -5.85 0.87
CA GLU A 69 -6.83 -5.94 -0.58
C GLU A 69 -7.85 -7.06 -0.88
N ARG A 70 -7.71 -8.23 -0.25
CA ARG A 70 -8.64 -9.36 -0.43
C ARG A 70 -10.04 -9.06 0.07
N HIS A 71 -10.17 -8.32 1.16
CA HIS A 71 -11.43 -7.91 1.78
C HIS A 71 -12.05 -6.64 1.15
N GLY A 72 -11.40 -6.02 0.16
CA GLY A 72 -11.91 -4.80 -0.48
C GLY A 72 -11.88 -3.56 0.43
N GLN A 73 -10.98 -3.54 1.43
CA GLN A 73 -10.88 -2.45 2.40
C GLN A 73 -9.94 -1.31 1.96
N THR A 74 -9.44 -1.36 0.72
CA THR A 74 -8.59 -0.28 0.16
C THR A 74 -9.43 0.90 -0.29
N ALA A 75 -8.85 2.10 -0.31
CA ALA A 75 -9.54 3.30 -0.79
C ALA A 75 -10.07 3.12 -2.22
N GLN A 76 -9.27 2.47 -3.08
CA GLN A 76 -9.70 2.08 -4.42
C GLN A 76 -10.93 1.17 -4.41
N ALA A 77 -10.98 0.15 -3.56
CA ALA A 77 -12.11 -0.79 -3.51
C ALA A 77 -13.40 -0.14 -2.97
N GLN A 78 -13.28 0.76 -1.99
CA GLN A 78 -14.41 1.54 -1.48
C GLN A 78 -15.00 2.46 -2.55
N LYS A 79 -14.15 3.10 -3.38
CA LYS A 79 -14.59 4.01 -4.45
C LYS A 79 -15.10 3.30 -5.70
N GLU A 80 -14.50 2.17 -6.07
CA GLU A 80 -14.94 1.34 -7.19
C GLU A 80 -16.23 0.53 -6.89
N GLY A 81 -16.81 0.66 -5.68
CA GLY A 81 -17.97 -0.12 -5.27
C GLY A 81 -17.69 -1.62 -5.16
N ARG A 82 -16.41 -2.01 -5.07
CA ARG A 82 -15.92 -3.40 -5.00
C ARG A 82 -15.80 -3.91 -3.57
N LEU A 83 -16.61 -3.38 -2.65
CA LEU A 83 -16.71 -3.90 -1.30
C LEU A 83 -17.17 -5.36 -1.37
N LYS A 84 -16.39 -6.28 -0.80
CA LYS A 84 -16.86 -7.65 -0.62
C LYS A 84 -17.74 -7.67 0.62
N HIS A 85 -19.03 -7.96 0.43
CA HIS A 85 -19.97 -8.29 1.48
C HIS A 85 -19.63 -9.63 2.14
#